data_AF-A0A0P9T7K5-F1
#
_entry.id   AF-A0A0P9T7K5-F1
#
_cell.length_a   1.000
_cell.length_b   1.000
_cell.length_c   1.000
_cell.angle_alpha   90.00
_cell.angle_beta   90.00
_cell.angle_gamma   90.00
#
_symmetry.space_group_name_H-M   'P 1'
#
loop_
_entity.id
_entity.type
_entity.pdbx_description
1 polymer ?
#
loop_
_entity_poly.entity_id
_entity_poly.type
_entity_poly.pdbx_seq_one_letter_code
_entity_poly.pdbx_strand_id
1 'polypeptide(L)'
;MGSIEVGKWADLVLWRPAFFGVKPTLILKGGAIAASLMGDANASIPTPQPVHYRPMFASYGSSLHATSLTFISQAAFDAGVPESLGLKKQIGVVKGCRTVQKKDLIHNDYLPDIEVDPQTYQVKADGVLLWCEPADVLPMAQRYFLF
;
A
#
# COMPACT_ATOMS: atom_id res chain seq x y z
N MET A 1 -2.60 -7.95 -7.42
CA MET A 1 -2.26 -7.26 -6.16
C MET A 1 -3.55 -6.82 -5.47
N GLY A 2 -3.47 -6.25 -4.28
CA GLY A 2 -4.62 -5.63 -3.58
C GLY A 2 -5.28 -6.49 -2.51
N SER A 3 -4.96 -7.79 -2.43
CA SER A 3 -5.49 -8.71 -1.42
C SER A 3 -4.66 -10.01 -1.38
N ILE A 4 -4.85 -10.80 -0.32
CA ILE A 4 -4.20 -12.10 -0.14
C ILE A 4 -5.12 -13.20 -0.70
N GLU A 5 -4.93 -13.53 -1.97
CA GLU A 5 -5.68 -14.58 -2.67
C GLU A 5 -4.73 -15.37 -3.58
N VAL A 6 -5.02 -16.67 -3.76
CA VAL A 6 -4.23 -17.55 -4.63
C VAL A 6 -4.21 -17.00 -6.06
N GLY A 7 -3.04 -17.02 -6.70
CA GLY A 7 -2.84 -16.49 -8.04
C GLY A 7 -2.54 -14.99 -8.13
N LYS A 8 -2.61 -14.25 -7.00
CA LYS A 8 -2.16 -12.85 -6.95
C LYS A 8 -0.66 -12.74 -6.64
N TRP A 9 -0.06 -11.65 -7.08
CA TRP A 9 1.34 -11.30 -6.82
C TRP A 9 1.63 -11.25 -5.31
N ALA A 10 2.71 -11.90 -4.88
CA ALA A 10 3.06 -12.08 -3.48
C ALA A 10 3.70 -10.83 -2.84
N ASP A 11 2.93 -9.75 -2.80
CA ASP A 11 3.24 -8.56 -2.00
C ASP A 11 2.52 -8.67 -0.66
N LEU A 12 3.29 -8.82 0.42
CA LEU A 12 2.79 -9.06 1.76
C LEU A 12 3.46 -8.13 2.76
N VAL A 13 2.71 -7.69 3.77
CA VAL A 13 3.23 -6.89 4.88
C VAL A 13 2.92 -7.61 6.18
N LEU A 14 3.96 -7.91 6.95
CA LEU A 14 3.81 -8.57 8.24
C LEU A 14 3.87 -7.55 9.37
N TRP A 15 2.97 -7.72 10.33
CA TRP A 15 2.83 -6.83 11.46
C TRP A 15 2.94 -7.62 12.75
N ARG A 16 3.64 -7.06 13.74
CA ARG A 16 3.38 -7.41 15.13
C ARG A 16 2.10 -6.70 15.58
N PRO A 17 1.15 -7.36 16.26
CA PRO A 17 -0.13 -6.74 16.62
C PRO A 17 0.00 -5.38 17.33
N ALA A 18 0.97 -5.24 18.24
CA ALA A 18 1.23 -3.98 18.96
C ALA A 18 1.66 -2.79 18.07
N PHE A 19 2.04 -3.04 16.82
CA PHE A 19 2.50 -2.05 15.83
C PHE A 19 1.65 -2.03 14.56
N PHE A 20 0.50 -2.72 14.55
CA PHE A 20 -0.36 -2.83 13.38
C PHE A 20 -0.76 -1.43 12.85
N GLY A 21 -0.58 -1.22 11.56
CA GLY A 21 -0.83 0.05 10.88
C GLY A 21 0.20 1.16 11.15
N VAL A 22 1.22 0.93 11.99
CA VAL A 22 2.23 1.93 12.36
C VAL A 22 3.61 1.61 11.80
N LYS A 23 4.23 0.52 12.26
CA LYS A 23 5.59 0.08 11.84
C LYS A 23 5.59 -1.41 11.51
N PRO A 24 5.55 -1.83 10.22
CA PRO A 24 5.56 -3.23 9.85
C PRO A 24 6.89 -3.90 10.19
N THR A 25 6.88 -5.20 10.48
CA THR A 25 8.10 -5.95 10.80
C THR A 25 8.86 -6.35 9.53
N LEU A 26 8.11 -6.73 8.48
CA LEU A 26 8.66 -7.25 7.23
C LEU A 26 7.79 -6.81 6.05
N ILE A 27 8.43 -6.40 4.96
CA ILE A 27 7.77 -6.05 3.70
C ILE A 27 8.30 -6.98 2.62
N LEU A 28 7.42 -7.78 2.04
CA LEU A 28 7.72 -8.66 0.92
C LEU A 28 7.22 -8.04 -0.38
N LYS A 29 8.07 -8.12 -1.40
CA LYS A 29 7.73 -7.79 -2.78
C LYS A 29 7.97 -9.01 -3.65
N GLY A 30 6.96 -9.45 -4.40
CA GLY A 30 7.06 -10.58 -5.32
C GLY A 30 7.65 -11.85 -4.67
N GLY A 31 7.28 -12.12 -3.41
CA GLY A 31 7.73 -13.28 -2.64
C GLY A 31 9.09 -13.14 -1.95
N ALA A 32 9.82 -12.03 -2.10
CA ALA A 32 11.11 -11.81 -1.44
C ALA A 32 11.08 -10.57 -0.54
N ILE A 33 11.92 -10.55 0.50
CA ILE A 33 11.95 -9.45 1.47
C ILE A 33 12.61 -8.22 0.84
N ALA A 34 11.87 -7.12 0.75
CA ALA A 34 12.34 -5.85 0.22
C ALA A 34 12.82 -4.90 1.33
N ALA A 35 12.20 -4.94 2.50
CA ALA A 35 12.62 -4.17 3.66
C ALA A 35 12.22 -4.85 4.97
N SER A 36 13.02 -4.64 6.01
CA SER A 36 12.73 -5.12 7.37
C SER A 36 13.28 -4.16 8.42
N LEU A 37 12.78 -4.30 9.65
CA LEU A 37 13.45 -3.74 10.83
C LEU A 37 14.70 -4.55 11.12
N MET A 38 15.86 -3.89 11.09
CA MET A 38 17.16 -4.55 11.25
C MET A 38 18.06 -3.75 12.19
N GLY A 39 18.66 -4.47 13.14
CA GLY A 39 19.61 -3.95 14.12
C GLY A 39 20.97 -3.55 13.54
N ASP A 40 21.98 -3.50 14.40
CA ASP A 40 23.37 -3.31 13.98
C ASP A 40 23.87 -4.50 13.14
N ALA A 41 24.47 -4.22 11.98
CA ALA A 41 25.00 -5.22 11.08
C ALA A 41 26.27 -5.91 11.62
N ASN A 42 26.98 -5.29 12.57
CA ASN A 42 28.18 -5.86 13.19
C ASN A 42 27.89 -6.63 14.49
N ALA A 43 26.62 -6.71 14.90
CA ALA A 43 26.24 -7.45 16.09
C ALA A 43 26.21 -8.97 15.85
N SER A 44 26.21 -9.76 16.92
CA SER A 44 26.19 -11.23 16.84
C SER A 44 24.87 -11.83 16.31
N ILE A 45 23.78 -11.05 16.36
CA ILE A 45 22.43 -11.42 15.92
C ILE A 45 21.73 -10.14 15.41
N PRO A 46 20.60 -10.21 14.67
CA PRO A 46 20.00 -9.04 13.99
C PRO A 46 19.15 -8.10 14.86
N THR A 47 18.98 -8.42 16.15
CA THR A 47 18.10 -7.69 17.10
C THR A 47 18.75 -6.57 17.94
N PRO A 48 20.07 -6.50 18.15
CA PRO A 48 20.72 -5.42 18.90
C PRO A 48 20.55 -4.07 18.23
N GLN A 49 20.43 -3.03 19.05
CA GLN A 49 20.20 -1.66 18.61
C GLN A 49 21.42 -1.09 17.86
N PRO A 50 21.23 -0.12 16.95
CA PRO A 50 19.97 0.54 16.60
C PRO A 50 19.15 -0.24 15.56
N VAL A 51 17.88 -0.47 15.87
CA VAL A 51 16.91 -1.11 14.97
C VAL A 51 16.15 -0.05 14.18
N HIS A 52 16.33 -0.06 12.86
CA HIS A 52 15.58 0.80 11.94
C HIS A 52 15.30 0.06 10.63
N TYR A 53 14.50 0.66 9.76
CA TYR A 53 14.26 0.07 8.44
C TYR A 53 15.53 0.09 7.60
N ARG A 54 15.83 -1.06 7.00
CA ARG A 54 16.91 -1.21 6.02
C ARG A 54 16.36 -1.91 4.78
N PRO A 55 16.79 -1.52 3.56
CA PRO A 55 16.46 -2.30 2.37
C PRO A 55 17.15 -3.66 2.42
N MET A 56 16.41 -4.69 2.03
CA MET A 56 16.83 -6.09 1.99
C MET A 56 17.11 -6.53 0.54
N PHE A 57 17.50 -7.78 0.33
CA PHE A 57 17.99 -8.26 -0.96
C PHE A 57 17.05 -8.00 -2.15
N ALA A 58 15.72 -8.04 -1.96
CA ALA A 58 14.77 -7.76 -3.04
C ALA A 58 14.79 -6.30 -3.51
N SER A 59 15.44 -5.40 -2.79
CA SER A 59 15.60 -3.99 -3.16
C SER A 59 16.84 -3.73 -4.03
N TYR A 60 17.63 -4.74 -4.36
CA TYR A 60 18.90 -4.55 -5.07
C TYR A 60 19.01 -5.37 -6.36
N GLY A 61 19.77 -4.83 -7.31
CA GLY A 61 20.17 -5.51 -8.54
C GLY A 61 19.01 -6.12 -9.33
N SER A 62 19.26 -7.30 -9.90
CA SER A 62 18.26 -8.05 -10.66
C SER A 62 17.10 -8.57 -9.80
N SER A 63 17.29 -8.72 -8.48
CA SER A 63 16.21 -9.13 -7.58
C SER A 63 15.09 -8.09 -7.54
N LEU A 64 15.43 -6.80 -7.55
CA LEU A 64 14.46 -5.70 -7.66
C LEU A 64 13.63 -5.80 -8.94
N HIS A 65 14.26 -6.17 -10.06
CA HIS A 65 13.57 -6.34 -11.33
C HIS A 65 12.60 -7.52 -11.31
N ALA A 66 13.00 -8.64 -10.74
CA ALA A 66 12.17 -9.85 -10.65
C ALA A 66 10.99 -9.71 -9.66
N THR A 67 11.14 -8.89 -8.62
CA THR A 67 10.17 -8.76 -7.51
C THR A 67 9.23 -7.55 -7.63
N SER A 68 9.44 -6.72 -8.65
CA SER A 68 8.68 -5.50 -8.89
C SER A 68 7.94 -5.53 -10.23
N LEU A 69 6.82 -4.81 -10.27
CA LEU A 69 6.01 -4.63 -11.47
C LEU A 69 6.08 -3.16 -11.92
N THR A 70 6.12 -2.93 -13.23
CA THR A 70 5.78 -1.66 -13.85
C THR A 70 4.45 -1.83 -14.58
N PHE A 71 3.43 -1.06 -14.20
CA PHE A 71 2.13 -1.11 -14.85
C PHE A 71 2.06 -0.14 -16.02
N ILE A 72 1.62 -0.62 -17.19
CA ILE A 72 1.45 0.18 -18.41
C ILE A 72 0.07 -0.02 -19.03
N SER A 73 -0.29 0.85 -19.97
CA SER A 73 -1.51 0.70 -20.77
C SER A 73 -1.37 -0.44 -21.79
N GLN A 74 -2.51 -0.97 -22.23
CA GLN A 74 -2.54 -1.94 -23.32
C GLN A 74 -1.84 -1.41 -24.58
N ALA A 75 -2.11 -0.15 -24.97
CA ALA A 75 -1.49 0.46 -26.16
C ALA A 75 0.05 0.54 -26.07
N ALA A 76 0.61 0.83 -24.89
CA ALA A 76 2.07 0.86 -24.71
C ALA A 76 2.69 -0.54 -24.77
N PHE A 77 1.98 -1.54 -24.22
CA PHE A 77 2.40 -2.93 -24.33
C PHE A 77 2.39 -3.40 -25.79
N ASP A 78 1.32 -3.12 -26.53
CA ASP A 78 1.15 -3.51 -27.93
C ASP A 78 2.17 -2.80 -28.85
N ALA A 79 2.59 -1.59 -28.50
CA ALA A 79 3.61 -0.83 -29.22
C ALA A 79 5.06 -1.26 -28.89
N GLY A 80 5.26 -2.29 -28.06
CA GLY A 80 6.61 -2.77 -27.71
C GLY A 80 7.43 -1.78 -26.89
N VAL A 81 6.77 -0.91 -26.12
CA VAL A 81 7.44 0.11 -25.30
C VAL A 81 8.42 -0.51 -24.30
N PRO A 82 8.08 -1.60 -23.57
CA PRO A 82 9.01 -2.21 -22.62
C PRO A 82 10.34 -2.62 -23.25
N GLU A 83 10.29 -3.22 -24.45
CA GLU A 83 11.44 -3.68 -25.21
C GLU A 83 12.24 -2.48 -25.72
N SER A 84 11.56 -1.48 -26.29
CA SER A 84 12.19 -0.28 -26.85
C SER A 84 12.98 0.52 -25.81
N LEU A 85 12.50 0.54 -24.56
CA LEU A 85 13.13 1.23 -23.43
C LEU A 85 14.07 0.33 -22.62
N GLY A 86 14.16 -0.97 -22.96
CA GLY A 86 14.96 -1.93 -22.23
C GLY A 86 14.53 -2.14 -20.77
N LEU A 87 13.23 -2.00 -20.47
CA LEU A 87 12.69 -2.17 -19.12
C LEU A 87 12.99 -3.58 -18.60
N LYS A 88 13.46 -3.66 -17.35
CA LYS A 88 13.86 -4.92 -16.72
C LYS A 88 12.83 -5.48 -15.73
N LYS A 89 11.97 -4.62 -15.19
CA LYS A 89 10.90 -5.03 -14.26
C LYS A 89 9.85 -5.85 -15.01
N GLN A 90 9.15 -6.72 -14.27
CA GLN A 90 7.99 -7.41 -14.79
C GLN A 90 6.93 -6.39 -15.22
N ILE A 91 6.26 -6.62 -16.35
CA ILE A 91 5.27 -5.68 -16.89
C ILE A 91 3.87 -6.17 -16.54
N GLY A 92 3.09 -5.31 -15.87
CA GLY A 92 1.66 -5.52 -15.66
C GLY A 92 0.85 -4.67 -16.64
N VAL A 93 -0.13 -5.24 -17.33
CA VAL A 93 -0.99 -4.47 -18.23
C VAL A 93 -2.30 -4.12 -17.51
N VAL A 94 -2.59 -2.83 -17.45
CA VAL A 94 -3.81 -2.31 -16.81
C VAL A 94 -5.04 -2.62 -17.68
N LYS A 95 -6.10 -3.15 -17.06
CA LYS A 95 -7.38 -3.48 -17.72
C LYS A 95 -8.56 -3.30 -16.75
N GLY A 96 -9.78 -3.22 -17.29
CA GLY A 96 -11.02 -3.18 -16.50
C GLY A 96 -11.37 -1.83 -15.86
N CYS A 97 -10.70 -0.73 -16.24
CA CYS A 97 -10.89 0.58 -15.59
C CYS A 97 -12.15 1.35 -16.02
N ARG A 98 -12.87 0.88 -17.05
CA ARG A 98 -14.05 1.59 -17.60
C ARG A 98 -15.38 0.95 -17.20
N THR A 99 -15.33 -0.23 -16.61
CA THR A 99 -16.50 -1.01 -16.22
C THR A 99 -16.73 -1.00 -14.71
N VAL A 100 -15.72 -0.66 -13.91
CA VAL A 100 -15.83 -0.57 -12.46
C VAL A 100 -16.75 0.58 -12.04
N GLN A 101 -17.64 0.31 -11.09
CA GLN A 101 -18.66 1.21 -10.55
C GLN A 101 -18.56 1.26 -9.02
N LYS A 102 -19.32 2.16 -8.38
CA LYS A 102 -19.33 2.28 -6.91
C LYS A 102 -19.68 0.96 -6.21
N LYS A 103 -20.58 0.18 -6.80
CA LYS A 103 -20.99 -1.15 -6.30
C LYS A 103 -19.88 -2.21 -6.29
N ASP A 104 -18.80 -1.99 -7.03
CA ASP A 104 -17.68 -2.93 -7.08
C ASP A 104 -16.66 -2.66 -5.95
N LEU A 105 -16.86 -1.61 -5.14
CA LEU A 105 -16.03 -1.33 -3.96
C LEU A 105 -16.40 -2.27 -2.82
N ILE A 106 -15.57 -3.28 -2.59
CA ILE A 106 -15.76 -4.28 -1.54
C ILE A 106 -15.91 -3.60 -0.17
N HIS A 107 -17.02 -3.90 0.52
CA HIS A 107 -17.42 -3.34 1.82
C HIS A 107 -17.70 -1.82 1.84
N ASN A 108 -17.65 -1.12 0.69
CA ASN A 108 -17.72 0.34 0.61
C ASN A 108 -18.54 0.84 -0.60
N ASP A 109 -19.64 0.16 -0.91
CA ASP A 109 -20.50 0.44 -2.06
C ASP A 109 -21.66 1.41 -1.80
N TYR A 110 -21.82 1.88 -0.56
CA TYR A 110 -22.94 2.74 -0.17
C TYR A 110 -23.05 4.02 -1.03
N LEU A 111 -24.26 4.30 -1.52
CA LEU A 111 -24.62 5.43 -2.39
C LEU A 111 -25.74 6.26 -1.72
N PRO A 112 -25.43 7.04 -0.68
CA PRO A 112 -26.40 7.92 -0.04
C PRO A 112 -26.78 9.09 -0.95
N ASP A 113 -27.96 9.66 -0.73
CA ASP A 113 -28.26 11.00 -1.22
C ASP A 113 -27.53 12.02 -0.35
N ILE A 114 -26.56 12.72 -0.94
CA ILE A 114 -25.72 13.69 -0.24
C ILE A 114 -26.20 15.10 -0.54
N GLU A 115 -26.61 15.79 0.51
CA GLU A 115 -26.97 17.21 0.46
C GLU A 115 -25.89 18.04 1.16
N VAL A 116 -25.51 19.16 0.54
CA VAL A 116 -24.59 20.14 1.14
C VAL A 116 -25.27 21.50 1.12
N ASP A 117 -25.49 22.07 2.30
CA ASP A 117 -26.04 23.42 2.43
C ASP A 117 -24.99 24.46 1.99
N PRO A 118 -25.26 25.31 0.98
CA PRO A 118 -24.25 26.21 0.41
C PRO A 118 -23.92 27.42 1.28
N GLN A 119 -24.71 27.71 2.32
CA GLN A 119 -24.47 28.82 3.24
C GLN A 119 -23.73 28.38 4.50
N THR A 120 -24.06 27.20 5.03
CA THR A 120 -23.57 26.69 6.32
C THR A 120 -22.57 25.55 6.18
N TYR A 121 -22.47 24.95 4.99
CA TYR A 121 -21.65 23.77 4.69
C TYR A 121 -22.02 22.52 5.50
N GLN A 122 -23.24 22.48 6.07
CA GLN A 122 -23.76 21.27 6.68
C GLN A 122 -23.95 20.19 5.62
N VAL A 123 -23.40 19.01 5.90
CA VAL A 123 -23.49 17.84 5.03
C VAL A 123 -24.51 16.88 5.62
N LYS A 124 -25.47 16.41 4.81
CA LYS A 124 -26.41 15.36 5.19
C LYS A 124 -26.28 14.17 4.25
N ALA A 125 -26.44 12.96 4.80
CA ALA A 125 -26.67 11.74 4.04
C ALA A 125 -28.07 11.23 4.37
N ASP A 126 -28.92 11.08 3.35
CA ASP A 126 -30.29 10.57 3.51
C ASP A 126 -31.10 11.37 4.56
N GLY A 127 -30.91 12.69 4.54
CA GLY A 127 -31.52 13.63 5.50
C GLY A 127 -30.86 13.71 6.88
N VAL A 128 -29.86 12.85 7.18
CA VAL A 128 -29.17 12.82 8.47
C VAL A 128 -27.90 13.67 8.43
N LEU A 129 -27.78 14.64 9.36
CA LEU A 129 -26.58 15.46 9.50
C LEU A 129 -25.34 14.60 9.81
N LEU A 130 -24.31 14.74 8.98
CA LEU A 130 -23.00 14.12 9.18
C LEU A 130 -22.11 15.10 9.94
N TRP A 131 -21.93 14.84 11.24
CA TRP A 131 -21.09 15.64 12.12
C TRP A 131 -20.39 14.75 13.14
N CYS A 132 -19.18 15.13 13.52
CA CYS A 132 -18.50 14.57 14.68
C CYS A 132 -17.61 15.63 15.34
N GLU A 133 -17.40 15.48 16.65
CA GLU A 133 -16.45 16.31 17.38
C GLU A 133 -15.01 15.98 16.96
N PRO A 134 -14.11 16.98 16.92
CA PRO A 134 -12.69 16.74 16.69
C PRO A 134 -12.10 15.92 17.86
N ALA A 135 -11.13 15.06 17.54
CA ALA A 135 -10.39 14.31 18.56
C ALA A 135 -9.13 15.08 19.00
N ASP A 136 -8.97 15.27 20.32
CA ASP A 136 -7.77 15.92 20.89
C ASP A 136 -6.52 15.02 20.86
N VAL A 137 -6.72 13.70 20.89
CA VAL A 137 -5.66 12.69 20.94
C VAL A 137 -6.04 11.51 20.05
N LEU A 138 -5.06 10.96 19.32
CA LEU A 138 -5.24 9.80 18.47
C LEU A 138 -4.39 8.60 18.92
N PRO A 139 -4.89 7.36 18.73
CA PRO A 139 -4.03 6.18 18.79
C PRO A 139 -3.00 6.23 17.65
N MET A 140 -2.04 5.30 17.66
CA MET A 140 -1.07 5.16 16.58
C MET A 140 -0.23 6.43 16.33
N ALA A 141 -0.09 7.32 17.32
CA ALA A 141 0.63 8.59 17.23
C ALA A 141 1.83 8.64 18.21
N GLN A 142 1.87 9.62 19.12
CA GLN A 142 3.01 9.97 20.00
C GLN A 142 3.72 8.79 20.68
N ARG A 143 3.00 7.70 21.00
CA ARG A 143 3.59 6.49 21.61
C ARG A 143 4.67 5.84 20.72
N TYR A 144 4.57 5.96 19.41
CA TYR A 144 5.34 5.14 18.46
C TYR A 144 6.45 5.90 17.74
N PHE A 145 6.42 7.22 17.75
CA PHE A 145 7.30 8.05 16.94
C PHE A 145 8.24 8.87 17.81
N LEU A 146 9.49 8.97 17.38
CA LEU A 146 10.49 9.81 18.04
C LEU A 146 10.21 11.29 17.78
N PHE A 147 9.63 11.59 16.61
CA PHE A 147 9.19 12.89 16.13
C PHE A 147 7.88 12.72 15.36
#